data_AF-A0A3Q0FG40-F1
#
_entry.id   AF-A0A3Q0FG40-F1
#
_cell.length_a   1.000
_cell.length_b   1.000
_cell.length_c   1.000
_cell.angle_alpha   90.00
_cell.angle_beta   90.00
_cell.angle_gamma   90.00
#
_symmetry.space_group_name_H-M   'P 1'
#
loop_
_entity.id
_entity.type
_entity.pdbx_description
1 polymer ?
#
loop_
_entity_poly.entity_id
_entity_poly.type
_entity_poly.pdbx_seq_one_letter_code
_entity_poly.pdbx_strand_id
1 'polypeptide(L)'
;MSPFLLFGLVFCSQLMVGLNTPLPPPSYGDHVSILSIDGGGIKGIIPATVLDYLDKALKAKDPTTSLADYFDVISGTSTGGLMTLMLAAPNSSHSRQPLFTPSEVVQFYKKNGPEIFRRYKYKP
;
A
#
# COMPACT_ATOMS: atom_id res chain seq x y z
N MET A 1 -9.14 -12.93 -39.31
CA MET A 1 -9.31 -11.58 -38.74
C MET A 1 -9.97 -11.74 -37.38
N SER A 2 -9.50 -11.24 -36.23
CA SER A 2 -8.18 -10.92 -35.70
C SER A 2 -8.42 -10.92 -34.18
N PRO A 3 -8.02 -11.95 -33.41
CA PRO A 3 -8.20 -11.96 -31.96
C PRO A 3 -7.55 -10.75 -31.26
N PHE A 4 -6.54 -10.14 -31.91
CA PHE A 4 -5.92 -8.89 -31.47
C PHE A 4 -6.85 -7.67 -31.59
N LEU A 5 -7.75 -7.64 -32.57
CA LEU A 5 -8.73 -6.56 -32.70
C LEU A 5 -9.80 -6.65 -31.60
N LEU A 6 -10.26 -7.87 -31.28
CA LEU A 6 -11.20 -8.09 -30.19
C LEU A 6 -10.57 -7.80 -28.83
N PHE A 7 -9.32 -8.24 -28.60
CA PHE A 7 -8.57 -7.89 -27.40
C PHE A 7 -8.37 -6.37 -27.29
N GLY A 8 -8.00 -5.70 -28.38
CA GLY A 8 -7.87 -4.24 -28.40
C GLY A 8 -9.16 -3.51 -28.07
N LEU A 9 -10.30 -3.96 -28.61
CA LEU A 9 -11.62 -3.39 -28.32
C LEU A 9 -12.07 -3.64 -26.87
N VAL A 10 -11.87 -4.84 -26.34
CA VAL A 10 -12.20 -5.17 -24.93
C VAL A 10 -11.28 -4.41 -23.97
N PHE A 11 -9.99 -4.35 -24.26
CA PHE A 11 -9.04 -3.59 -23.46
C PHE A 11 -9.37 -2.09 -23.49
N CYS A 12 -9.69 -1.52 -24.66
CA CYS A 12 -10.09 -0.12 -24.77
C CYS A 12 -11.43 0.16 -24.07
N SER A 13 -12.42 -0.73 -24.17
CA SER A 13 -13.71 -0.52 -23.50
C SER A 13 -13.57 -0.59 -21.98
N GLN A 14 -12.78 -1.53 -21.46
CA GLN A 14 -12.46 -1.62 -20.03
C GLN A 14 -11.66 -0.41 -19.54
N LEU A 15 -10.70 0.07 -20.33
CA LEU A 15 -9.90 1.26 -20.02
C LEU A 15 -10.75 2.53 -20.01
N MET A 16 -11.60 2.74 -21.03
CA MET A 16 -12.48 3.91 -21.12
C MET A 16 -13.58 3.92 -20.06
N VAL A 17 -14.13 2.74 -19.71
CA VAL A 17 -15.09 2.61 -18.61
C VAL A 17 -14.40 2.90 -17.28
N GLY A 18 -13.20 2.36 -17.03
CA GLY A 18 -12.45 2.59 -15.79
C GLY A 18 -12.06 4.06 -15.56
N LEU A 19 -11.86 4.85 -16.62
CA LEU A 19 -11.57 6.29 -16.52
C LEU A 19 -12.82 7.15 -16.30
N ASN A 20 -14.02 6.62 -16.55
CA ASN A 20 -15.29 7.36 -16.47
C ASN A 20 -16.17 6.94 -15.27
N THR A 21 -15.73 5.99 -14.44
CA THR A 21 -16.47 5.65 -13.22
C THR A 21 -16.40 6.79 -12.20
N PRO A 22 -17.54 7.27 -11.69
CA PRO A 22 -17.55 8.20 -10.56
C PRO A 22 -16.78 7.61 -9.39
N LEU A 23 -15.94 8.42 -8.73
CA LEU A 23 -15.23 7.96 -7.55
C LEU A 23 -16.25 7.57 -6.46
N PRO A 24 -15.97 6.50 -5.68
CA PRO A 24 -16.75 6.24 -4.49
C PRO A 24 -16.72 7.46 -3.57
N PRO A 25 -17.79 7.69 -2.77
CA PRO A 25 -17.78 8.77 -1.80
C PRO A 25 -16.63 8.56 -0.80
N PRO A 26 -16.03 9.65 -0.27
CA PRO A 26 -14.99 9.53 0.75
C PRO A 26 -15.46 8.70 1.95
N SER A 27 -14.55 7.89 2.47
CA SER A 27 -14.75 7.07 3.66
C SER A 27 -14.76 7.93 4.93
N TYR A 28 -14.09 9.09 4.90
CA TYR A 28 -13.99 10.02 6.01
C TYR A 28 -14.04 11.49 5.56
N GLY A 29 -15.02 12.24 6.05
CA GLY A 29 -15.19 13.67 5.73
C GLY A 29 -15.65 13.95 4.29
N ASP A 30 -15.39 15.17 3.80
CA ASP A 30 -15.87 15.66 2.49
C ASP A 30 -14.80 15.58 1.38
N HIS A 31 -13.64 14.98 1.66
CA HIS A 31 -12.48 14.96 0.76
C HIS A 31 -11.96 13.54 0.56
N VAL A 32 -11.58 13.22 -0.68
CA VAL A 32 -10.86 11.98 -0.99
C VAL A 32 -9.42 12.10 -0.51
N SER A 33 -8.96 11.10 0.24
CA SER A 33 -7.67 11.04 0.89
C SER A 33 -6.79 9.94 0.27
N ILE A 34 -5.57 10.29 -0.13
CA ILE A 34 -4.66 9.37 -0.81
C ILE A 34 -3.31 9.34 -0.10
N LEU A 35 -2.87 8.15 0.30
CA LEU A 35 -1.52 7.88 0.76
C LEU A 35 -0.70 7.26 -0.39
N SER A 36 0.44 7.87 -0.72
CA SER A 36 1.36 7.33 -1.73
C SER A 36 2.75 7.11 -1.14
N ILE A 37 3.30 5.91 -1.38
CA ILE A 37 4.56 5.45 -0.78
C ILE A 37 5.56 5.09 -1.88
N ASP A 38 6.63 5.86 -1.95
CA ASP A 38 7.71 5.65 -2.92
C ASP A 38 8.47 4.33 -2.69
N GLY A 39 9.06 3.84 -3.79
CA GLY A 39 10.03 2.74 -3.74
C GLY A 39 11.39 3.20 -3.19
N GLY A 40 12.25 2.24 -2.84
CA GLY A 40 13.59 2.58 -2.36
C GLY A 40 14.46 1.44 -1.86
N GLY A 41 14.06 0.18 -2.07
CA GLY A 41 14.76 -0.98 -1.51
C GLY A 41 14.80 -0.88 0.02
N ILE A 42 15.96 -1.13 0.63
CA ILE A 42 16.10 -1.06 2.10
C ILE A 42 15.79 0.33 2.67
N LYS A 43 15.89 1.40 1.86
CA LYS A 43 15.51 2.75 2.29
C LYS A 43 14.02 2.90 2.58
N GLY A 44 13.18 1.92 2.23
CA GLY A 44 11.79 1.87 2.67
C GLY A 44 11.62 1.93 4.19
N ILE A 45 12.65 1.64 4.98
CA ILE A 45 12.61 1.89 6.43
C ILE A 45 12.31 3.35 6.79
N ILE A 46 12.67 4.30 5.92
CA ILE A 46 12.39 5.74 6.11
C ILE A 46 10.88 6.02 6.06
N PRO A 47 10.15 5.76 4.95
CA PRO A 47 8.71 5.94 4.94
C PRO A 47 7.99 5.06 5.96
N ALA A 48 8.43 3.83 6.22
CA ALA A 48 7.84 3.00 7.28
C ALA A 48 7.91 3.67 8.66
N THR A 49 9.02 4.33 8.98
CA THR A 49 9.18 5.07 10.25
C THR A 49 8.28 6.29 10.31
N VAL A 50 8.12 7.01 9.20
CA VAL A 50 7.18 8.14 9.09
C VAL A 50 5.73 7.68 9.30
N LEU A 51 5.35 6.54 8.71
CA LEU A 51 4.02 5.96 8.86
C LEU A 51 3.75 5.49 10.29
N ASP A 52 4.75 4.93 11.00
CA ASP A 52 4.64 4.58 12.42
C ASP A 52 4.41 5.81 13.30
N TYR A 53 5.09 6.92 13.00
CA TYR A 53 4.84 8.18 13.72
C TYR A 53 3.43 8.73 13.43
N LEU A 54 3.01 8.72 12.17
CA LEU A 54 1.68 9.16 11.76
C LEU A 54 0.57 8.35 12.43
N ASP A 55 0.69 7.02 12.42
CA ASP A 55 -0.27 6.10 13.05
C ASP A 55 -0.40 6.36 14.55
N LYS A 56 0.72 6.57 15.26
CA LYS A 56 0.71 6.94 16.67
C LYS A 56 0.03 8.30 16.91
N ALA A 57 0.29 9.29 16.06
CA ALA A 57 -0.33 10.60 16.18
C ALA A 57 -1.85 10.56 15.95
N LEU A 58 -2.33 9.71 15.03
CA LEU A 58 -3.75 9.49 14.78
C LEU A 58 -4.39 8.68 15.91
N LYS A 59 -3.74 7.63 16.39
CA LYS A 59 -4.20 6.82 17.53
C LYS A 59 -4.25 7.57 18.86
N ALA A 60 -3.43 8.61 19.02
CA ALA A 60 -3.56 9.52 20.16
C ALA A 60 -4.90 10.27 20.18
N LYS A 61 -5.59 10.40 19.03
CA LYS A 61 -6.93 10.96 18.90
C LYS A 61 -8.01 9.88 18.94
N ASP A 62 -7.81 8.78 18.21
CA ASP A 62 -8.70 7.62 18.21
C ASP A 62 -7.89 6.30 18.22
N PRO A 63 -7.75 5.64 19.39
CA PRO A 63 -6.95 4.43 19.52
C PRO A 63 -7.44 3.23 18.70
N THR A 64 -8.68 3.26 18.22
CA THR A 64 -9.31 2.13 17.52
C THR A 64 -9.03 2.12 16.02
N THR A 65 -8.43 3.20 15.51
CA THR A 65 -8.20 3.43 14.08
C THR A 65 -6.87 2.89 13.59
N SER A 66 -6.80 2.66 12.29
CA SER A 66 -5.60 2.33 11.51
C SER A 66 -5.45 3.31 10.35
N LEU A 67 -4.29 3.34 9.70
CA LEU A 67 -4.11 4.17 8.50
C LEU A 67 -5.13 3.87 7.39
N ALA A 68 -5.57 2.63 7.25
CA ALA A 68 -6.57 2.22 6.26
C ALA A 68 -7.96 2.83 6.54
N ASP A 69 -8.24 3.26 7.76
CA ASP A 69 -9.51 3.94 8.11
C ASP A 69 -9.49 5.43 7.73
N TYR A 70 -8.30 6.02 7.53
CA TYR A 70 -8.14 7.44 7.19
C TYR A 70 -7.89 7.71 5.72
N PHE A 71 -7.47 6.71 4.95
CA PHE A 71 -7.09 6.86 3.54
C PHE A 71 -7.98 6.03 2.63
N ASP A 72 -8.69 6.70 1.73
CA ASP A 72 -9.53 6.05 0.71
C ASP A 72 -8.70 5.22 -0.27
N VAL A 73 -7.48 5.69 -0.55
CA VAL A 73 -6.54 5.00 -1.42
C VAL A 73 -5.17 4.96 -0.76
N ILE A 74 -4.60 3.76 -0.66
CA ILE A 74 -3.19 3.56 -0.32
C ILE A 74 -2.50 2.99 -1.57
N SER A 75 -1.43 3.64 -1.99
CA SER A 75 -0.67 3.28 -3.18
C SER A 75 0.83 3.23 -2.87
N GLY A 76 1.56 2.41 -3.62
CA GLY A 76 3.01 2.44 -3.53
C GLY A 76 3.69 1.59 -4.59
N THR A 77 4.96 1.91 -4.85
CA THR A 77 5.78 1.25 -5.87
C THR A 77 6.92 0.48 -5.23
N SER A 78 7.23 -0.72 -5.73
CA SER A 78 8.31 -1.57 -5.21
C SER A 78 8.16 -1.81 -3.70
N THR A 79 9.15 -1.44 -2.89
CA THR A 79 9.10 -1.50 -1.42
C THR A 79 7.86 -0.79 -0.85
N GLY A 80 7.46 0.36 -1.39
CA GLY A 80 6.22 1.04 -0.97
C GLY A 80 4.96 0.26 -1.35
N GLY A 81 5.00 -0.51 -2.44
CA GLY A 81 3.92 -1.42 -2.81
C GLY A 81 3.80 -2.61 -1.84
N LEU A 82 4.92 -3.17 -1.38
CA LEU A 82 4.90 -4.17 -0.31
C LEU A 82 4.30 -3.62 0.98
N MET A 83 4.66 -2.38 1.37
CA MET A 83 4.04 -1.72 2.52
C MET A 83 2.55 -1.51 2.34
N THR A 84 2.14 -1.08 1.14
CA THR A 84 0.72 -0.91 0.79
C THR A 84 -0.05 -2.21 1.04
N LEU A 85 0.47 -3.35 0.57
CA LEU A 85 -0.16 -4.65 0.82
C LEU A 85 -0.20 -5.00 2.31
N MET A 86 0.88 -4.77 3.06
CA MET A 86 0.93 -5.04 4.50
C MET A 86 -0.09 -4.20 5.30
N LEU A 87 -0.29 -2.95 4.88
CA LEU A 87 -1.14 -1.97 5.57
C LEU A 87 -2.61 -1.97 5.12
N ALA A 88 -2.94 -2.66 4.02
CA ALA A 88 -4.30 -2.71 3.47
C ALA A 88 -4.90 -4.11 3.39
N ALA A 89 -4.07 -5.17 3.36
CA ALA A 89 -4.58 -6.54 3.33
C ALA A 89 -5.32 -6.85 4.64
N PRO A 90 -6.52 -7.46 4.59
CA PRO A 90 -7.28 -7.78 5.79
C PRO A 90 -6.62 -8.91 6.57
N ASN A 91 -6.61 -8.79 7.89
CA ASN A 91 -6.20 -9.86 8.79
C ASN A 91 -7.25 -10.98 8.79
N SER A 92 -6.82 -12.24 8.65
CA SER A 92 -7.72 -13.41 8.59
C SER A 92 -8.54 -13.63 9.86
N SER A 93 -8.01 -13.25 11.03
CA SER A 93 -8.72 -13.35 12.31
C SER A 93 -9.64 -12.15 12.57
N HIS A 94 -9.31 -10.98 12.02
CA HIS A 94 -10.01 -9.72 12.26
C HIS A 94 -10.13 -8.96 10.94
N SER A 95 -11.17 -9.25 10.16
CA SER A 95 -11.30 -8.78 8.77
C SER A 95 -11.30 -7.26 8.58
N ARG A 96 -11.55 -6.49 9.64
CA ARG A 96 -11.50 -5.02 9.64
C ARG A 96 -10.13 -4.43 10.02
N GLN A 97 -9.16 -5.25 10.40
CA GLN A 97 -7.82 -4.78 10.73
C GLN A 97 -6.84 -5.11 9.62
N PRO A 98 -5.88 -4.21 9.34
CA PRO A 98 -4.81 -4.50 8.41
C PRO A 98 -3.92 -5.63 8.93
N LEU A 99 -3.26 -6.33 8.01
CA LEU A 99 -2.40 -7.47 8.32
C LEU A 99 -1.20 -7.09 9.18
N PHE A 100 -0.70 -5.86 8.99
CA PHE A 100 0.39 -5.28 9.77
C PHE A 100 0.02 -3.88 10.27
N THR A 101 0.46 -3.56 11.46
CA THR A 101 0.60 -2.18 11.92
C THR A 101 1.85 -1.53 11.29
N PRO A 102 1.89 -0.19 11.17
CA PRO A 102 3.09 0.51 10.70
C PRO A 102 4.35 0.20 11.53
N SER A 103 4.20 0.00 12.84
CA SER A 103 5.31 -0.42 13.71
C SER A 103 5.87 -1.79 13.32
N GLU A 104 5.00 -2.75 12.96
CA GLU A 104 5.41 -4.07 12.51
C GLU A 104 6.05 -4.03 11.12
N VAL A 105 5.65 -3.10 10.24
CA VAL A 105 6.33 -2.87 8.97
C VAL A 105 7.78 -2.41 9.19
N VAL A 106 8.03 -1.53 10.18
CA VAL A 106 9.41 -1.15 10.56
C VAL A 106 10.18 -2.37 11.04
N GLN A 107 9.58 -3.20 11.91
CA GLN A 107 10.22 -4.41 12.40
C GLN A 107 10.47 -5.44 11.31
N PHE A 108 9.57 -5.55 10.33
CA PHE A 108 9.73 -6.42 9.17
C PHE A 108 11.01 -6.08 8.41
N TYR A 109 11.28 -4.80 8.12
CA TYR A 109 12.51 -4.43 7.42
C TYR A 109 13.76 -4.56 8.29
N LYS A 110 13.67 -4.31 9.60
CA LYS A 110 14.80 -4.55 10.53
C LYS A 110 15.19 -6.02 10.59
N LYS A 111 14.20 -6.91 10.64
CA LYS A 111 14.39 -8.35 10.76
C LYS A 111 14.79 -8.99 9.43
N ASN A 112 14.02 -8.74 8.37
CA ASN A 112 14.16 -9.44 7.09
C ASN A 112 15.04 -8.69 6.09
N GLY A 113 15.28 -7.39 6.30
CA GLY A 113 16.08 -6.55 5.40
C GLY A 113 17.47 -7.11 5.09
N PRO A 114 18.26 -7.60 6.07
CA PRO A 114 19.58 -8.18 5.79
C PRO A 114 19.55 -9.38 4.83
N GLU A 115 18.49 -10.18 4.87
CA GLU A 115 18.30 -11.34 3.98
C GLU A 115 17.77 -10.90 2.61
N ILE A 116 16.71 -10.08 2.58
CA ILE A 116 16.08 -9.57 1.34
C ILE A 116 17.10 -8.80 0.49
N PHE A 117 17.94 -7.98 1.13
CA PHE A 117 18.94 -7.15 0.46
C PHE A 117 20.35 -7.72 0.58
N ARG A 118 20.48 -9.04 0.81
CA ARG A 118 21.78 -9.72 0.88
C ARG A 118 22.48 -9.59 -0.46
N ARG A 119 23.67 -8.97 -0.47
CA ARG A 119 24.53 -8.97 -1.64
C ARG A 119 25.02 -10.41 -1.90
N TYR A 120 24.72 -10.94 -3.08
CA TYR A 120 25.46 -12.09 -3.60
C TYR A 120 26.88 -11.62 -3.89
N LYS A 121 27.85 -12.11 -3.11
CA LYS A 121 29.26 -11.98 -3.50
C LYS A 121 29.45 -12.89 -4.70
N TYR A 122 29.62 -12.29 -5.88
CA TYR A 122 30.17 -13.01 -7.03
C TYR A 122 31.53 -13.57 -6.59
N LYS A 123 31.65 -14.90 -6.56
CA LYS A 123 32.96 -15.54 -6.46
C LYS A 123 33.46 -15.64 -7.91
N PRO A 124 34.55 -14.93 -8.25
CA PRO A 124 35.16 -15.06 -9.57
C PRO A 124 35.63 -16.49 -9.83
#